data_AF-A0A4U1ZUH3-F1
#
_entry.id   AF-A0A4U1ZUH3-F1
#
_cell.length_a   1.000
_cell.length_b   1.000
_cell.length_c   1.000
_cell.angle_alpha   90.00
_cell.angle_beta   90.00
_cell.angle_gamma   90.00
#
_symmetry.space_group_name_H-M   'P 1'
#
loop_
_entity.id
_entity.type
_entity.pdbx_description
1 polymer ?
#
loop_
_entity_poly.entity_id
_entity_poly.type
_entity_poly.pdbx_seq_one_letter_code
_entity_poly.pdbx_strand_id
1 'polypeptide(L)' 'MGKIYDGLHRISFLIDEEGQIEHVFNKFKTKTHHEVVLEYFNQEA' A
#
# COMPACT_ATOMS: atom_id res chain seq x y z
N MET A 1 -6.70 9.18 32.16
CA MET A 1 -7.12 8.13 31.19
C MET A 1 -7.48 8.82 29.89
N GLY A 2 -6.56 8.82 28.93
CA GLY A 2 -6.65 9.59 27.68
C GLY A 2 -7.02 8.71 26.50
N LYS A 3 -7.72 9.28 25.52
CA LYS A 3 -8.06 8.63 24.25
C LYS A 3 -6.77 8.43 23.44
N ILE A 4 -6.44 7.17 23.11
CA ILE A 4 -5.38 6.84 22.16
C ILE A 4 -6.03 6.89 20.78
N TYR A 5 -5.57 7.81 19.93
CA TYR A 5 -6.04 7.92 18.57
C TYR A 5 -5.18 7.03 17.69
N ASP A 6 -5.80 6.02 17.08
CA ASP A 6 -5.14 5.01 16.23
C ASP A 6 -4.77 5.53 14.82
N GLY A 7 -4.81 6.85 14.64
CA GLY A 7 -4.40 7.51 13.40
C GLY A 7 -5.26 7.16 12.18
N LEU A 8 -4.65 7.29 10.99
CA LEU A 8 -5.25 6.96 9.70
C LEU A 8 -4.62 5.67 9.19
N HIS A 9 -5.43 4.62 9.07
CA HIS A 9 -5.05 3.38 8.39
C HIS A 9 -5.26 3.54 6.89
N ARG A 10 -4.17 3.53 6.12
CA ARG A 10 -4.21 3.56 4.65
C ARG A 10 -3.73 2.22 4.13
N ILE A 11 -4.53 1.61 3.25
CA ILE A 11 -4.26 0.32 2.62
C ILE A 11 -4.55 0.50 1.12
N SER A 12 -3.62 0.09 0.26
CA SER A 12 -3.82 0.07 -1.19
C SER A 12 -3.70 -1.37 -1.68
N PHE A 13 -4.52 -1.71 -2.68
CA PHE A 13 -4.57 -3.05 -3.28
C PHE A 13 -4.18 -2.94 -4.75
N LEU A 14 -3.30 -3.82 -5.19
CA LEU A 14 -3.09 -4.09 -6.61
C LEU A 14 -4.04 -5.22 -7.01
N ILE A 15 -4.82 -5.00 -8.06
CA ILE A 15 -5.82 -5.93 -8.56
C ILE A 15 -5.53 -6.18 -10.04
N ASP A 16 -5.52 -7.45 -10.43
CA ASP A 16 -5.33 -7.85 -11.82
C ASP A 16 -6.61 -7.69 -12.66
N GLU A 17 -6.51 -8.01 -13.96
CA GLU A 17 -7.65 -7.90 -14.90
C GLU A 17 -8.77 -8.92 -14.62
N GLU A 18 -8.46 -9.99 -13.89
CA GLU A 18 -9.41 -11.05 -13.49
C GLU A 18 -10.13 -10.70 -12.18
N GLY A 19 -9.73 -9.60 -11.52
CA GLY A 19 -10.29 -9.12 -10.27
C GLY A 19 -9.69 -9.77 -9.02
N GLN A 20 -8.55 -10.46 -9.13
CA GLN A 20 -7.83 -11.03 -7.99
C GLN A 20 -6.84 -10.02 -7.40
N ILE A 21 -6.63 -10.11 -6.09
CA ILE A 21 -5.69 -9.24 -5.38
C ILE A 21 -4.29 -9.82 -5.53
N GLU A 22 -3.45 -9.15 -6.30
CA GLU A 22 -2.06 -9.53 -6.55
C GLU A 22 -1.14 -9.10 -5.40
N HIS A 23 -1.35 -7.88 -4.89
CA HIS A 23 -0.51 -7.33 -3.82
C HIS A 23 -1.27 -6.41 -2.86
N VAL A 24 -0.89 -6.44 -1.58
CA VAL A 24 -1.45 -5.59 -0.52
C VAL A 24 -0.36 -4.70 0.07
N PHE A 25 -0.48 -3.40 -0.16
CA PHE A 25 0.40 -2.40 0.43
C PHE A 25 -0.21 -1.95 1.76
N ASN A 26 0.48 -2.17 2.88
CA ASN A 26 0.00 -1.84 4.24
C ASN A 26 0.92 -0.91 5.04
N LYS A 27 2.13 -0.63 4.54
CA LYS A 27 3.16 0.15 5.25
C LYS A 27 3.48 1.42 4.48
N PHE A 28 2.68 2.47 4.70
CA PHE A 28 2.80 3.70 3.93
C PHE A 28 3.57 4.80 4.65
N LYS A 29 4.37 5.51 3.86
CA LYS A 29 4.73 6.91 4.11
C LYS A 29 4.08 7.74 3.00
N THR A 30 3.33 8.78 3.35
CA THR A 30 2.53 9.60 2.41
C THR A 30 3.35 10.23 1.29
N LYS A 31 4.66 10.40 1.47
CA LYS A 31 5.54 11.01 0.47
C LYS A 31 6.03 10.03 -0.61
N THR A 32 6.07 8.73 -0.31
CA THR A 32 6.76 7.72 -1.14
C THR A 32 5.81 6.70 -1.77
N HIS A 33 4.50 7.00 -1.83
CA HIS A 33 3.50 6.06 -2.34
C HIS A 33 3.76 5.62 -3.79
N HIS A 34 4.17 6.56 -4.65
CA HIS A 34 4.43 6.29 -6.06
C HIS A 34 5.68 5.42 -6.25
N GLU A 35 6.69 5.58 -5.40
CA GLU A 35 7.92 4.79 -5.43
C GLU A 35 7.64 3.32 -5.11
N VAL A 36 6.79 3.02 -4.12
CA VAL A 36 6.47 1.64 -3.72
C VAL A 36 5.85 0.83 -4.86
N VAL A 37 4.96 1.45 -5.65
CA VAL A 37 4.34 0.80 -6.80
C VAL A 37 5.36 0.61 -7.93
N LEU A 38 6.22 1.59 -8.18
CA LEU A 38 7.27 1.48 -9.19
C LEU A 38 8.34 0.44 -8.80
N GLU A 39 8.73 0.38 -7.52
CA GLU A 39 9.65 -0.63 -7.00
C GLU A 39 9.09 -2.04 -7.16
N TYR A 40 7.79 -2.23 -6.90
CA TYR A 40 7.12 -3.52 -7.10
C TYR A 40 7.29 -4.00 -8.55
N PHE A 41 7.00 -3.16 -9.54
CA PHE A 41 7.14 -3.52 -10.96
C PHE A 41 8.59 -3.65 -11.43
N ASN A 42 9.53 -2.90 -10.83
CA ASN A 42 10.95 -2.96 -11.21
C ASN A 42 11.70 -4.14 -10.58
N GLN A 43 11.21 -4.73 -9.49
CA GLN A 43 11.81 -5.93 -8.88
C GLN A 43 11.49 -7.22 -9.64
N GLU A 44 10.42 -7.22 -10.46
CA GLU A 44 10.06 -8.34 -11.32
C GLU A 44 10.75 -8.33 -12.69
N ALA A 45 11.63 -7.34 -12.96
CA ALA A 45 12.46 -7.22 -14.16
C ALA A 45 13.90 -7.72 -13.95
#